data_AF-A0A7C3TAV2-F1
#
_entry.id   AF-A0A7C3TAV2-F1
#
_cell.length_a   1.000
_cell.length_b   1.000
_cell.length_c   1.000
_cell.angle_alpha   90.00
_cell.angle_beta   90.00
_cell.angle_gamma   90.00
#
_symmetry.space_group_name_H-M   'P 1'
#
loop_
_entity.id
_entity.type
_entity.pdbx_description
1 polymer ?
#
loop_
_entity_poly.entity_id
_entity_poly.type
_entity_poly.pdbx_seq_one_letter_code
_entity_poly.pdbx_strand_id
1 'polypeptide(L)'
;MSMPMILPARAFGAKRRDTLKVGLIGCGGRGTGAALQALRADPDVVLTAMGDVYKAKIDGSLSAIKSDEKVAPRVQVAPERMFVGLDCYKAVIDSGVDVVLLASPPGFRPREIIAAIEAGKHVFAEKP
;
A
#
# COMPACT_ATOMS: atom_id res chain seq x y z
N MET A 1 -49.75 -0.21 31.62
CA MET A 1 -48.64 -1.09 31.18
C MET A 1 -47.73 -0.27 30.28
N SER A 2 -46.57 0.15 30.78
CA SER A 2 -45.55 0.83 29.99
C SER A 2 -44.59 -0.23 29.47
N MET A 3 -44.63 -0.50 28.15
CA MET A 3 -43.61 -1.37 27.54
C MET A 3 -42.28 -0.61 27.50
N PRO A 4 -41.18 -1.18 28.02
CA PRO A 4 -39.87 -0.61 27.79
C PRO A 4 -39.52 -0.75 26.32
N MET A 5 -39.23 0.37 25.66
CA MET A 5 -38.67 0.41 24.32
C MET A 5 -37.22 -0.10 24.40
N ILE A 6 -37.00 -1.34 24.00
CA ILE A 6 -35.65 -1.89 23.84
C ILE A 6 -35.07 -1.28 22.56
N LEU A 7 -34.24 -0.25 22.70
CA LEU A 7 -33.38 0.19 21.60
C LEU A 7 -32.42 -0.96 21.28
N PRO A 8 -32.31 -1.42 20.02
CA PRO A 8 -31.25 -2.33 19.68
C PRO A 8 -29.95 -1.56 19.88
N ALA A 9 -29.11 -2.03 20.80
CA ALA A 9 -27.73 -1.58 20.84
C ALA A 9 -27.15 -1.84 19.45
N ARG A 10 -26.98 -0.78 18.65
CA ARG A 10 -26.10 -0.84 17.48
C ARG A 10 -24.78 -1.35 18.02
N ALA A 11 -24.45 -2.60 17.70
CA ALA A 11 -23.15 -3.16 17.97
C ALA A 11 -22.12 -2.31 17.20
N PHE A 12 -21.60 -1.28 17.87
CA PHE A 12 -20.36 -0.59 17.54
C PHE A 12 -19.23 -1.61 17.78
N GLY A 13 -19.11 -2.63 16.93
CA GLY A 13 -18.30 -3.80 17.31
C GLY A 13 -17.78 -4.69 16.19
N ALA A 14 -18.14 -4.47 14.93
CA ALA A 14 -17.47 -5.11 13.82
C ALA A 14 -17.57 -4.23 12.58
N LYS A 15 -16.66 -3.24 12.45
CA LYS A 15 -16.33 -2.76 11.10
C LYS A 15 -15.91 -4.00 10.32
N ARG A 16 -16.52 -4.27 9.16
CA ARG A 16 -15.86 -5.08 8.14
C ARG A 16 -14.45 -4.52 8.02
N ARG A 17 -13.44 -5.36 8.27
CA ARG A 17 -12.07 -4.97 7.99
C ARG A 17 -11.97 -4.96 6.47
N ASP A 18 -12.14 -3.77 5.89
CA ASP A 18 -11.93 -3.61 4.46
C ASP A 18 -10.45 -3.86 4.20
N THR A 19 -10.17 -4.77 3.28
CA THR A 19 -8.81 -5.11 2.85
C THR A 19 -8.11 -3.84 2.39
N LEU A 20 -6.97 -3.53 3.00
CA LEU A 20 -6.20 -2.32 2.72
C LEU A 20 -5.25 -2.56 1.54
N LYS A 21 -5.46 -1.82 0.44
CA LYS A 21 -4.64 -1.91 -0.76
C LYS A 21 -3.44 -0.99 -0.66
N VAL A 22 -2.26 -1.57 -0.71
CA VAL A 22 -0.99 -0.86 -0.62
C VAL A 22 -0.34 -0.76 -1.99
N GLY A 23 0.23 0.41 -2.27
CA GLY A 23 1.14 0.66 -3.39
C GLY A 23 2.55 0.95 -2.88
N LEU A 24 3.57 0.43 -3.58
CA LEU A 24 4.98 0.72 -3.27
C LEU A 24 5.59 1.64 -4.33
N ILE A 25 6.19 2.76 -3.91
CA ILE A 25 6.97 3.67 -4.77
C ILE A 25 8.43 3.66 -4.30
N GLY A 26 9.34 3.29 -5.19
CA GLY A 26 10.75 3.04 -4.87
C GLY A 26 10.99 1.61 -4.42
N CYS A 27 11.26 0.72 -5.37
CA CYS A 27 11.39 -0.74 -5.19
C CYS A 27 12.84 -1.16 -4.83
N GLY A 28 13.56 -0.31 -4.11
CA GLY A 28 14.88 -0.62 -3.56
C GLY A 28 14.82 -1.46 -2.27
N GLY A 29 15.97 -1.74 -1.66
CA GLY A 29 16.03 -2.57 -0.44
C GLY A 29 15.21 -2.04 0.74
N ARG A 30 15.06 -0.71 0.86
CA ARG A 30 14.15 -0.12 1.86
C ARG A 30 12.68 -0.25 1.49
N GLY A 31 12.32 0.03 0.23
CA GLY A 31 10.95 -0.19 -0.23
C GLY A 31 10.48 -1.64 -0.09
N THR A 32 11.31 -2.61 -0.47
CA THR A 32 11.03 -4.05 -0.28
C THR A 32 10.80 -4.37 1.20
N GLY A 33 11.64 -3.83 2.09
CA GLY A 33 11.47 -4.03 3.53
C GLY A 33 10.20 -3.39 4.08
N ALA A 34 9.88 -2.17 3.65
CA ALA A 34 8.66 -1.47 4.04
C ALA A 34 7.40 -2.23 3.60
N ALA A 35 7.39 -2.75 2.36
CA ALA A 35 6.30 -3.57 1.85
C ALA A 35 6.14 -4.88 2.66
N LEU A 36 7.24 -5.57 2.98
CA LEU A 36 7.22 -6.74 3.86
C LEU A 36 6.69 -6.41 5.25
N GLN A 37 7.13 -5.29 5.84
CA GLN A 37 6.67 -4.84 7.16
C GLN A 37 5.17 -4.53 7.15
N ALA A 38 4.67 -3.83 6.13
CA ALA A 38 3.26 -3.54 5.96
C ALA A 38 2.42 -4.84 5.84
N LEU A 39 2.85 -5.77 4.99
CA LEU A 39 2.17 -7.06 4.82
C LEU A 39 2.23 -7.94 6.08
N ARG A 40 3.29 -7.85 6.90
CA ARG A 40 3.40 -8.60 8.15
C ARG A 40 2.62 -7.97 9.30
N ALA A 41 2.36 -6.66 9.25
CA ALA A 41 1.70 -5.94 10.32
C ALA A 41 0.22 -6.33 10.48
N ASP A 42 -0.46 -6.63 9.38
CA ASP A 42 -1.88 -6.98 9.40
C ASP A 42 -2.24 -7.98 8.27
N PRO A 43 -3.00 -9.06 8.55
CA PRO A 43 -3.44 -10.02 7.54
C PRO A 43 -4.33 -9.42 6.45
N ASP A 44 -5.05 -8.34 6.73
CA ASP A 44 -5.98 -7.69 5.81
C ASP A 44 -5.30 -6.65 4.89
N VAL A 45 -3.97 -6.63 4.84
CA VAL A 45 -3.17 -5.80 3.92
C VAL A 45 -2.75 -6.59 2.69
N VAL A 46 -2.93 -6.00 1.51
CA VAL A 46 -2.52 -6.57 0.22
C VAL A 46 -1.70 -5.57 -0.59
N LEU A 47 -0.62 -6.04 -1.22
CA LEU A 47 0.18 -5.23 -2.15
C LEU A 47 -0.41 -5.34 -3.55
N THR A 48 -0.78 -4.22 -4.16
CA THR A 48 -1.54 -4.22 -5.43
C THR A 48 -0.90 -3.44 -6.57
N ALA A 49 0.05 -2.56 -6.27
CA ALA A 49 0.76 -1.77 -7.26
C ALA A 49 2.21 -1.50 -6.84
N MET A 50 3.11 -1.40 -7.81
CA MET A 50 4.52 -1.11 -7.59
C MET A 50 5.02 -0.12 -8.64
N GLY A 51 5.84 0.84 -8.23
CA GLY A 51 6.44 1.86 -9.06
C GLY A 51 7.92 2.02 -8.80
N ASP A 52 8.73 2.05 -9.86
CA ASP A 52 10.14 2.43 -9.79
C ASP A 52 10.61 3.01 -11.13
N VAL A 53 11.70 3.78 -11.13
CA VAL A 53 12.31 4.28 -12.36
C VAL A 53 12.88 3.13 -13.20
N TYR A 54 13.30 2.03 -12.56
CA TYR A 54 13.91 0.88 -13.23
C TYR A 54 13.10 -0.39 -13.02
N LYS A 55 12.68 -1.03 -14.13
CA LYS A 55 11.92 -2.30 -14.10
C LYS A 55 12.62 -3.40 -13.28
N ALA A 56 13.95 -3.48 -13.37
CA ALA A 56 14.74 -4.45 -12.60
C ALA A 56 14.58 -4.31 -11.08
N LYS A 57 14.32 -3.10 -10.57
CA LYS A 57 14.04 -2.87 -9.14
C LYS A 57 12.69 -3.43 -8.75
N ILE A 58 11.66 -3.22 -9.58
CA ILE A 58 10.33 -3.80 -9.37
C ILE A 58 10.42 -5.32 -9.34
N ASP A 59 11.07 -5.93 -10.33
CA ASP A 59 11.18 -7.39 -10.44
C ASP A 59 11.94 -8.00 -9.27
N GLY A 60 13.09 -7.41 -8.90
CA GLY A 60 13.87 -7.86 -7.76
C GLY A 60 13.10 -7.73 -6.43
N SER A 61 12.40 -6.61 -6.24
CA SER A 61 11.57 -6.38 -5.06
C SER A 61 10.41 -7.36 -5.00
N LEU A 62 9.66 -7.53 -6.09
CA LEU A 62 8.52 -8.43 -6.16
C LEU A 62 8.93 -9.88 -5.89
N SER A 63 10.04 -10.33 -6.47
CA SER A 63 10.61 -11.66 -6.21
C SER A 63 10.97 -11.84 -4.73
N ALA A 64 11.65 -10.86 -4.13
CA ALA A 64 12.03 -10.89 -2.72
C ALA A 64 10.84 -10.81 -1.75
N ILE A 65 9.74 -10.14 -2.11
CA ILE A 65 8.53 -10.12 -1.30
C ILE A 65 7.80 -11.47 -1.40
N LYS A 66 7.72 -12.04 -2.61
CA LYS A 66 7.06 -13.34 -2.86
C LYS A 66 7.80 -14.54 -2.29
N SER A 67 9.09 -14.41 -1.93
CA SER A 67 9.84 -15.49 -1.28
C SER A 67 9.45 -15.71 0.19
N ASP A 68 8.73 -14.77 0.81
CA ASP A 68 8.15 -14.96 2.13
C ASP A 68 6.74 -15.58 2.01
N GLU A 69 6.64 -16.87 2.32
CA GLU A 69 5.41 -17.66 2.21
C GLU A 69 4.23 -17.08 3.03
N LYS A 70 4.50 -16.33 4.11
CA LYS A 70 3.45 -15.74 4.95
C LYS A 70 2.78 -14.53 4.32
N VAL A 71 3.42 -13.90 3.33
CA VAL A 71 2.91 -12.71 2.66
C VAL A 71 2.60 -12.95 1.18
N ALA A 72 3.23 -13.95 0.55
CA ALA A 72 3.08 -14.24 -0.88
C ALA A 72 1.62 -14.31 -1.37
N PRO A 73 0.65 -14.91 -0.64
CA PRO A 73 -0.76 -14.93 -1.07
C PRO A 73 -1.43 -13.54 -1.15
N ARG A 74 -0.84 -12.53 -0.51
CA ARG A 74 -1.35 -11.16 -0.43
C ARG A 74 -0.61 -10.19 -1.35
N VAL A 75 0.30 -10.70 -2.17
CA VAL A 75 0.98 -9.95 -3.23
C VAL A 75 0.18 -10.09 -4.53
N GLN A 76 -0.74 -9.15 -4.74
CA GLN A 76 -1.68 -9.11 -5.86
C GLN A 76 -1.29 -8.05 -6.91
N VAL A 77 0.01 -7.98 -7.22
CA VAL A 77 0.56 -7.03 -8.22
C VAL A 77 0.49 -7.67 -9.60
N ALA A 78 -0.51 -7.28 -10.39
CA ALA A 78 -0.61 -7.66 -11.80
C ALA A 78 0.48 -6.95 -12.63
N PRO A 79 0.95 -7.52 -13.75
CA PRO A 79 1.96 -6.89 -14.61
C PRO A 79 1.61 -5.46 -15.03
N GLU A 80 0.33 -5.17 -15.27
CA GLU A 80 -0.18 -3.86 -15.68
C GLU A 80 -0.16 -2.83 -14.53
N ARG A 81 0.04 -3.28 -13.30
CA ARG A 81 0.20 -2.45 -12.10
C ARG A 81 1.66 -2.33 -11.65
N MET A 82 2.58 -2.62 -12.56
CA MET A 82 4.01 -2.39 -12.41
C MET A 82 4.40 -1.19 -13.28
N PHE A 83 4.54 -0.04 -12.66
CA PHE A 83 4.72 1.23 -13.36
C PHE A 83 6.20 1.61 -13.39
N VAL A 84 6.73 1.87 -14.58
CA VAL A 84 8.15 2.18 -14.78
C VAL A 84 8.33 3.63 -15.23
N GLY A 85 9.30 4.32 -14.64
CA GLY A 85 9.72 5.66 -15.05
C GLY A 85 9.57 6.73 -13.95
N LEU A 86 9.94 7.97 -14.26
CA LEU A 86 9.96 9.07 -13.29
C LEU A 86 8.56 9.44 -12.77
N ASP A 87 7.52 9.23 -13.58
CA ASP A 87 6.13 9.50 -13.22
C ASP A 87 5.40 8.27 -12.65
N CYS A 88 6.11 7.17 -12.36
CA CYS A 88 5.48 5.94 -11.85
C CYS A 88 4.67 6.15 -10.57
N TYR A 89 5.05 7.11 -9.72
CA TYR A 89 4.34 7.43 -8.49
C TYR A 89 2.89 7.87 -8.74
N LYS A 90 2.64 8.64 -9.81
CA LYS A 90 1.28 9.06 -10.19
C LYS A 90 0.42 7.84 -10.53
N ALA A 91 0.95 6.95 -11.36
CA ALA A 91 0.25 5.73 -11.74
C ALA A 91 -0.01 4.79 -10.55
N VAL A 92 0.91 4.68 -9.59
CA VAL A 92 0.67 3.93 -8.35
C VAL A 92 -0.46 4.57 -7.54
N ILE A 93 -0.43 5.89 -7.34
CA ILE A 93 -1.47 6.63 -6.61
C ILE A 93 -2.84 6.45 -7.26
N ASP A 94 -2.91 6.53 -8.59
CA ASP A 94 -4.15 6.45 -9.37
C ASP A 94 -4.67 5.01 -9.55
N SER A 95 -3.87 3.98 -9.23
CA SER A 95 -4.23 2.56 -9.40
C SER A 95 -5.30 2.03 -8.42
N GLY A 96 -5.90 2.91 -7.62
CA GLY A 96 -6.92 2.54 -6.63
C GLY A 96 -6.37 1.96 -5.34
N VAL A 97 -5.13 2.34 -4.97
CA VAL A 97 -4.55 2.05 -3.64
C VAL A 97 -5.18 2.95 -2.58
N ASP A 98 -5.15 2.48 -1.34
CA ASP A 98 -5.58 3.22 -0.14
C ASP A 98 -4.39 3.87 0.56
N VAL A 99 -3.24 3.18 0.55
CA VAL A 99 -1.98 3.62 1.16
C VAL A 99 -0.84 3.54 0.15
N VAL A 100 0.03 4.55 0.14
CA VAL A 100 1.30 4.51 -0.58
C VAL A 100 2.49 4.45 0.38
N LEU A 101 3.41 3.53 0.11
CA LEU A 101 4.72 3.44 0.75
C LEU A 101 5.74 4.19 -0.12
N LEU A 102 6.24 5.31 0.39
CA LEU A 102 7.21 6.14 -0.30
C LEU A 102 8.62 5.83 0.21
N ALA A 103 9.37 5.12 -0.63
CA ALA A 103 10.76 4.72 -0.39
C ALA A 103 11.69 5.12 -1.55
N SER A 104 11.25 6.06 -2.39
CA SER A 104 12.07 6.74 -3.41
C SER A 104 13.17 7.59 -2.75
N PRO A 105 14.22 8.00 -3.52
CA PRO A 105 15.24 8.90 -3.00
C PRO A 105 14.63 10.22 -2.45
N PRO A 106 15.19 10.78 -1.37
CA PRO A 106 14.62 11.95 -0.67
C PRO A 106 14.23 13.14 -1.55
N GLY A 107 14.99 13.41 -2.61
CA GLY A 107 14.73 14.54 -3.51
C GLY A 107 13.40 14.46 -4.28
N PHE A 108 12.83 13.26 -4.46
CA PHE A 108 11.55 13.06 -5.15
C PHE A 108 10.36 13.09 -4.19
N ARG A 109 10.57 12.65 -2.95
CA ARG A 109 9.53 12.37 -1.96
C ARG A 109 8.60 13.55 -1.63
N PRO A 110 9.03 14.83 -1.54
CA PRO A 110 8.09 15.93 -1.31
C PRO A 110 6.98 16.01 -2.36
N ARG A 111 7.30 15.80 -3.64
CA ARG A 111 6.32 15.83 -4.73
C ARG A 111 5.39 14.62 -4.69
N GLU A 112 5.93 13.45 -4.35
CA GLU A 112 5.15 12.21 -4.20
C GLU A 112 4.17 12.30 -3.01
N ILE A 113 4.60 12.88 -1.88
CA ILE A 113 3.74 13.12 -0.70
C ILE A 113 2.60 14.05 -1.06
N ILE A 114 2.90 15.19 -1.71
CA ILE A 114 1.88 16.15 -2.14
C ILE A 114 0.84 15.46 -3.03
N ALA A 115 1.28 14.76 -4.07
CA ALA A 115 0.39 14.05 -5.00
C ALA A 115 -0.47 13.00 -4.28
N ALA A 116 0.09 12.25 -3.33
CA ALA A 116 -0.65 11.24 -2.58
C ALA A 116 -1.71 11.88 -1.66
N ILE A 117 -1.37 12.98 -0.98
CA ILE A 117 -2.31 13.72 -0.11
C ILE A 117 -3.42 14.35 -0.94
N GLU A 118 -3.11 14.98 -2.07
CA GLU A 118 -4.09 15.58 -2.98
C GLU A 118 -5.06 14.52 -3.54
N ALA A 119 -4.58 13.30 -3.80
CA ALA A 119 -5.39 12.16 -4.21
C ALA A 119 -6.12 11.45 -3.04
N GLY A 120 -6.05 11.99 -1.82
CA GLY A 120 -6.73 11.47 -0.64
C GLY A 120 -6.19 10.13 -0.14
N LYS A 121 -4.90 9.83 -0.38
CA LYS A 121 -4.26 8.56 0.01
C LYS A 121 -3.59 8.69 1.37
N HIS A 122 -3.56 7.58 2.12
CA HIS A 122 -2.69 7.49 3.28
C HIS A 122 -1.23 7.34 2.84
N VAL A 123 -0.32 7.92 3.60
CA VAL A 123 1.11 7.94 3.25
C VAL A 123 1.93 7.35 4.38
N PHE A 124 2.74 6.36 4.06
CA PHE A 124 3.93 6.01 4.81
C PHE A 124 5.14 6.53 4.05
N ALA A 125 5.97 7.33 4.69
CA ALA A 125 7.17 7.90 4.10
C ALA A 125 8.40 7.44 4.89
N GLU A 126 9.33 6.77 4.22
CA GLU A 126 10.63 6.47 4.83
C GLU A 126 11.33 7.77 5.27
N LYS A 127 12.07 7.69 6.37
CA LYS A 127 12.85 8.82 6.90
C LYS A 127 14.19 8.98 6.17
N PRO A 128 14.80 10.14 6.39
CA PRO A 128 14.66 11.35 5.58
C PRO A 128 15.31 11.22 4.20
#